data_AF-A0A363U0F9-F1
#
_entry.id   AF-A0A363U0F9-F1
#
_cell.length_a   1.000
_cell.length_b   1.000
_cell.length_c   1.000
_cell.angle_alpha   90.00
_cell.angle_beta   90.00
_cell.angle_gamma   90.00
#
_symmetry.space_group_name_H-M   'P 1'
#
loop_
_entity.id
_entity.type
_entity.pdbx_description
1 polymer ?
#
loop_
_entity_poly.entity_id
_entity_poly.type
_entity_poly.pdbx_seq_one_letter_code
_entity_poly.pdbx_strand_id
1 'polypeptide(L)'
;SVTAIWKAHRKGAFFANPCYTQIHPTCIPQAGDYQSKLTLMSESLRNDGRIWVPKNRGDNRGPNEIPEEDRDYYLERKYPSFGNLAPRDISSRAAKEACDDGRGVGPGGRGVYLDFRDSIKRLGENVIRERYGNLFEM
;
A
#
# COMPACT_ATOMS: atom_id res chain seq x y z
N SER A 1 13.86 14.59 -8.52
CA SER A 1 14.38 15.65 -9.41
C SER A 1 13.21 16.26 -10.18
N VAL A 2 12.69 17.41 -9.72
CA VAL A 2 11.68 18.22 -10.46
C VAL A 2 12.34 19.44 -11.10
N THR A 3 13.55 19.79 -10.64
CA THR A 3 14.31 20.96 -11.03
C THR A 3 14.69 21.00 -12.50
N ALA A 4 14.99 19.85 -13.11
CA ALA A 4 15.36 19.79 -14.53
C ALA A 4 14.18 20.14 -15.45
N ILE A 5 13.01 19.52 -15.20
CA ILE A 5 11.78 19.77 -15.95
C ILE A 5 11.35 21.23 -15.81
N TRP A 6 11.42 21.78 -14.59
CA TRP A 6 11.09 23.20 -14.34
C TRP A 6 12.02 24.17 -15.07
N LYS A 7 13.34 23.91 -15.06
CA LYS A 7 14.32 24.75 -15.79
C LYS A 7 14.07 24.74 -17.29
N ALA A 8 13.70 23.62 -17.88
CA ALA A 8 13.37 23.52 -19.30
C ALA A 8 12.12 24.35 -19.64
N HIS A 9 11.06 24.24 -18.82
CA HIS A 9 9.84 25.04 -19.00
C HIS A 9 10.13 26.55 -18.94
N ARG A 10 10.95 26.99 -17.97
CA ARG A 10 11.39 28.39 -17.85
C ARG A 10 12.19 28.92 -19.05
N LYS A 11 12.70 28.04 -19.91
CA LYS A 11 13.39 28.38 -21.17
C LYS A 11 12.48 28.30 -22.40
N GLY A 12 11.16 28.17 -22.21
CA GLY A 12 10.17 28.17 -23.29
C GLY A 12 9.69 26.78 -23.73
N ALA A 13 10.14 25.68 -23.10
CA ALA A 13 9.59 24.37 -23.39
C ALA A 13 8.14 24.24 -22.88
N PHE A 14 7.30 23.54 -23.64
CA PHE A 14 5.94 23.20 -23.19
C PHE A 14 5.98 22.22 -22.03
N PHE A 15 5.06 22.39 -21.09
CA PHE A 15 4.90 21.53 -19.92
C PHE A 15 3.44 21.07 -19.86
N ALA A 16 3.23 19.77 -19.96
CA ALA A 16 1.91 19.17 -20.04
C ALA A 16 1.67 18.22 -18.87
N ASN A 17 0.41 18.14 -18.44
CA ASN A 17 -0.09 17.12 -17.52
C ASN A 17 0.66 16.97 -16.18
N PRO A 18 1.14 18.04 -15.51
CA PRO A 18 1.82 17.91 -14.21
C PRO A 18 0.93 17.31 -13.11
N CYS A 19 -0.38 17.39 -13.28
CA CYS A 19 -1.36 16.83 -12.35
C CYS A 19 -1.46 15.30 -12.40
N TYR A 20 -0.94 14.64 -13.44
CA TYR A 20 -0.98 13.18 -13.55
C TYR A 20 0.17 12.54 -12.75
N THR A 21 0.04 12.61 -11.42
CA THR A 21 0.99 11.99 -10.48
C THR A 21 0.50 10.61 -10.06
N GLN A 22 1.31 9.57 -10.28
CA GLN A 22 0.99 8.22 -9.82
C GLN A 22 1.38 8.05 -8.34
N ILE A 23 0.47 7.46 -7.57
CA ILE A 23 0.71 7.00 -6.20
C ILE A 23 0.83 5.49 -6.24
N HIS A 24 1.86 4.95 -5.58
CA HIS A 24 2.04 3.51 -5.46
C HIS A 24 1.33 3.00 -4.19
N PRO A 25 0.59 1.88 -4.25
CA PRO A 25 -0.27 1.45 -3.14
C PRO A 25 0.46 0.83 -1.93
N THR A 26 1.71 0.39 -2.09
CA THR A 26 2.44 -0.41 -1.08
C THR A 26 3.73 0.26 -0.63
N CYS A 27 3.70 1.54 -0.27
CA CYS A 27 4.85 2.18 0.34
C CYS A 27 4.84 2.03 1.87
N ILE A 28 6.00 1.91 2.50
CA ILE A 28 6.14 1.93 3.96
C ILE A 28 5.81 3.36 4.45
N PRO A 29 5.09 3.50 5.58
CA PRO A 29 4.85 4.80 6.21
C PRO A 29 6.14 5.61 6.43
N GLN A 30 5.98 6.93 6.53
CA GLN A 30 7.10 7.85 6.71
C GLN A 30 7.83 7.55 8.02
N ALA A 31 9.16 7.41 7.96
CA ALA A 31 10.00 7.16 9.14
C ALA A 31 10.46 8.46 9.82
N GLY A 32 10.54 9.58 9.09
CA GLY A 32 10.94 10.88 9.65
C GLY A 32 10.76 12.05 8.68
N ASP A 33 10.88 13.27 9.20
CA ASP A 33 10.54 14.52 8.48
C ASP A 33 11.47 14.85 7.30
N TYR A 34 12.67 14.27 7.27
CA TYR A 34 13.61 14.42 6.16
C TYR A 34 13.18 13.64 4.90
N GLN A 35 12.23 12.70 5.04
CA GLN A 35 11.84 11.78 3.98
C GLN A 35 10.85 12.41 3.00
N SER A 36 11.36 12.88 1.86
CA SER A 36 10.54 13.44 0.78
C SER A 36 9.75 12.40 -0.02
N LYS A 37 10.12 11.12 0.07
CA LYS A 37 9.45 9.99 -0.59
C LYS A 37 9.45 8.76 0.30
N LEU A 38 8.31 8.08 0.36
CA LEU A 38 8.15 6.84 1.10
C LEU A 38 9.01 5.72 0.51
N THR A 39 9.47 4.81 1.38
CA THR A 39 10.20 3.61 0.96
C THR A 39 9.24 2.70 0.22
N LEU A 40 9.59 2.34 -1.01
CA LEU A 40 8.74 1.52 -1.88
C LEU A 40 8.86 0.05 -1.50
N MET A 41 7.73 -0.64 -1.32
CA MET A 41 7.68 -2.09 -1.39
C MET A 41 7.21 -2.51 -2.78
N SER A 42 7.86 -3.51 -3.36
CA SER A 42 7.56 -4.01 -4.71
C SER A 42 6.09 -4.35 -4.87
N GLU A 43 5.53 -4.02 -6.04
CA GLU A 43 4.18 -4.41 -6.43
C GLU A 43 3.98 -5.94 -6.41
N SER A 44 5.04 -6.71 -6.68
CA SER A 44 5.01 -8.17 -6.69
C SER A 44 4.54 -8.79 -5.37
N LEU A 45 4.62 -8.04 -4.26
CA LEU A 45 4.09 -8.48 -2.98
C LEU A 45 2.57 -8.66 -3.00
N ARG A 46 1.83 -7.90 -3.81
CA ARG A 46 0.37 -8.03 -3.92
C ARG A 46 -0.08 -9.32 -4.61
N ASN A 47 0.84 -10.05 -5.24
CA ASN A 47 0.53 -11.34 -5.86
C ASN A 47 0.16 -12.39 -4.81
N ASP A 48 0.82 -12.35 -3.65
CA ASP A 48 0.61 -13.29 -2.55
C ASP A 48 0.13 -12.58 -1.27
N GLY A 49 0.27 -11.26 -1.19
CA GLY A 49 -0.14 -10.44 -0.05
C GLY A 49 -1.57 -9.92 -0.18
N ARG A 50 -2.34 -10.06 0.89
CA ARG A 50 -3.71 -9.55 1.00
C ARG A 50 -3.72 -8.24 1.76
N ILE A 51 -4.51 -7.26 1.30
CA ILE A 51 -4.54 -5.93 1.91
C ILE A 51 -5.84 -5.73 2.69
N TRP A 52 -5.73 -5.27 3.94
CA TRP A 52 -6.90 -5.08 4.80
C TRP A 52 -6.73 -3.95 5.83
N VAL A 53 -7.88 -3.54 6.39
CA VAL A 53 -7.99 -2.65 7.57
C VAL A 53 -8.99 -3.25 8.57
N PRO A 54 -8.94 -2.90 9.86
CA PRO A 54 -9.98 -3.29 10.81
C PRO A 54 -11.36 -2.83 10.32
N LYS A 55 -12.40 -3.63 10.54
CA LYS A 55 -13.79 -3.22 10.24
C LYS A 55 -14.26 -2.11 11.17
N ASN A 56 -13.83 -2.16 12.43
CA ASN A 56 -14.19 -1.17 13.45
C ASN A 56 -13.26 0.04 13.39
N ARG A 57 -13.83 1.25 13.45
CA ARG A 57 -13.07 2.50 13.51
C ARG A 57 -12.31 2.59 14.84
N GLY A 58 -11.07 3.08 14.79
CA GLY A 58 -10.24 3.27 15.99
C GLY A 58 -9.80 1.97 16.68
N ASP A 59 -9.92 0.82 16.03
CA ASP A 59 -9.37 -0.44 16.54
C ASP A 59 -7.84 -0.39 16.53
N ASN A 60 -7.25 -0.36 17.72
CA ASN A 60 -5.81 -0.25 17.93
C ASN A 60 -5.14 -1.58 18.29
N ARG A 61 -5.88 -2.69 18.22
CA ARG A 61 -5.33 -4.04 18.45
C ARG A 61 -4.23 -4.33 17.42
N GLY A 62 -3.25 -5.14 17.81
CA GLY A 62 -2.23 -5.60 16.90
C GLY A 62 -2.82 -6.46 15.76
N PRO A 63 -2.17 -6.53 14.59
CA PRO A 63 -2.70 -7.26 13.43
C PRO A 63 -2.89 -8.78 13.66
N ASN A 64 -2.22 -9.33 14.68
CA ASN A 64 -2.36 -10.72 15.10
C ASN A 64 -3.51 -10.96 16.09
N GLU A 65 -4.03 -9.90 16.72
CA GLU A 65 -5.12 -9.95 17.71
C GLU A 65 -6.50 -9.68 17.09
N ILE A 66 -6.53 -9.10 15.88
CA ILE A 66 -7.75 -8.87 15.11
C ILE A 66 -8.09 -10.14 14.35
N PRO A 67 -9.20 -10.84 14.66
CA PRO A 67 -9.57 -12.08 13.97
C PRO A 67 -10.02 -11.81 12.53
N GLU A 68 -10.06 -12.82 11.67
CA GLU A 68 -10.28 -12.62 10.23
C GLU A 68 -11.66 -12.00 9.93
N GLU A 69 -12.68 -12.37 10.71
CA GLU A 69 -14.03 -11.80 10.63
C GLU A 69 -14.07 -10.31 10.95
N ASP A 70 -13.08 -9.77 11.67
CA ASP A 70 -12.97 -8.35 12.00
C ASP A 70 -12.14 -7.56 10.97
N ARG A 71 -11.66 -8.21 9.90
CA ARG A 71 -10.84 -7.59 8.85
C ARG A 71 -11.67 -7.26 7.61
N ASP A 72 -11.52 -6.05 7.10
CA ASP A 72 -12.04 -5.66 5.80
C ASP A 72 -10.94 -5.76 4.74
N TYR A 73 -10.94 -6.87 4.00
CA TYR A 73 -10.17 -7.04 2.76
C TYR A 73 -10.81 -6.21 1.65
N TYR A 74 -10.68 -4.89 1.77
CA TYR A 74 -11.51 -3.93 1.03
C TYR A 74 -11.36 -4.03 -0.49
N LEU A 75 -10.20 -4.46 -1.01
CA LEU A 75 -10.01 -4.68 -2.45
C LEU A 75 -10.75 -5.92 -2.94
N GLU A 76 -10.71 -7.01 -2.17
CA GLU A 76 -11.44 -8.24 -2.47
C GLU A 76 -12.95 -8.00 -2.42
N ARG A 77 -13.43 -7.18 -1.47
CA ARG A 77 -14.84 -6.78 -1.38
C ARG A 77 -15.29 -5.84 -2.50
N LYS A 78 -14.51 -4.80 -2.82
CA LYS A 78 -14.86 -3.79 -3.83
C LYS A 78 -14.64 -4.28 -5.27
N TYR A 79 -13.64 -5.13 -5.48
CA TYR A 79 -13.22 -5.61 -6.80
C TYR A 79 -13.07 -7.14 -6.83
N PRO A 80 -14.16 -7.92 -6.67
CA PRO A 80 -14.07 -9.37 -6.49
C PRO A 80 -13.32 -10.12 -7.59
N SER A 81 -13.39 -9.64 -8.83
CA SER A 81 -12.71 -10.26 -9.98
C SER A 81 -11.19 -10.06 -9.98
N PHE A 82 -10.69 -9.02 -9.32
CA PHE A 82 -9.26 -8.67 -9.32
C PHE A 82 -8.62 -8.83 -7.94
N GLY A 83 -9.36 -8.60 -6.86
CA GLY A 83 -8.88 -8.59 -5.49
C GLY A 83 -7.66 -7.67 -5.34
N ASN A 84 -6.61 -8.19 -4.72
CA ASN A 84 -5.37 -7.46 -4.46
C ASN A 84 -4.58 -7.12 -5.73
N LEU A 85 -4.97 -7.65 -6.91
CA LEU A 85 -4.41 -7.33 -8.22
C LEU A 85 -5.15 -6.21 -8.94
N ALA A 86 -6.08 -5.52 -8.28
CA ALA A 86 -6.71 -4.33 -8.82
C ALA A 86 -5.66 -3.29 -9.29
N PRO A 87 -5.98 -2.44 -10.28
CA PRO A 87 -5.08 -1.40 -10.77
C PRO A 87 -4.51 -0.52 -9.65
N ARG A 88 -3.30 0.02 -9.85
CA ARG A 88 -2.57 0.77 -8.80
C ARG A 88 -3.31 2.03 -8.33
N ASP A 89 -3.95 2.74 -9.25
CA ASP A 89 -4.74 3.93 -8.96
C ASP A 89 -5.97 3.58 -8.10
N ILE A 90 -6.68 2.51 -8.48
CA ILE A 90 -7.81 1.97 -7.74
C ILE A 90 -7.39 1.52 -6.34
N SER A 91 -6.29 0.78 -6.25
CA SER A 91 -5.76 0.28 -4.98
C SER A 91 -5.37 1.43 -4.04
N SER A 92 -4.68 2.44 -4.56
CA SER A 92 -4.25 3.61 -3.78
C SER A 92 -5.44 4.46 -3.32
N ARG A 93 -6.46 4.64 -4.18
CA ARG A 93 -7.69 5.35 -3.81
C ARG A 93 -8.47 4.60 -2.74
N ALA A 94 -8.62 3.29 -2.87
CA ALA A 94 -9.35 2.48 -1.91
C ALA A 94 -8.65 2.45 -0.53
N ALA A 95 -7.31 2.43 -0.50
CA ALA A 95 -6.53 2.59 0.72
C ALA A 95 -6.79 3.95 1.36
N LYS A 96 -6.75 5.04 0.57
CA LYS A 96 -7.05 6.39 1.05
C LYS A 96 -8.46 6.49 1.65
N GLU A 97 -9.46 5.98 0.93
CA GLU A 97 -10.86 5.97 1.39
C GLU A 97 -11.01 5.22 2.73
N ALA A 98 -10.30 4.10 2.91
CA ALA A 98 -10.32 3.36 4.18
C ALA A 98 -9.67 4.14 5.33
N CYS A 99 -8.55 4.83 5.07
CA CYS A 99 -7.91 5.69 6.05
C CYS A 99 -8.77 6.91 6.42
N ASP A 100 -9.35 7.59 5.43
CA ASP A 100 -10.25 8.74 5.63
C ASP A 100 -11.52 8.35 6.42
N ASP A 101 -11.98 7.11 6.29
CA ASP A 101 -13.10 6.53 7.03
C ASP A 101 -12.75 6.16 8.49
N GLY A 102 -11.54 6.48 8.95
CA GLY A 102 -11.09 6.27 10.33
C GLY A 102 -10.75 4.81 10.66
N ARG A 103 -10.53 3.98 9.63
CA ARG A 103 -10.10 2.58 9.76
C ARG A 103 -8.62 2.38 9.44
N GLY A 104 -7.92 3.44 9.06
CA GLY A 104 -6.49 3.38 8.81
C GLY A 104 -5.69 3.03 10.08
N VAL A 105 -4.55 2.38 9.89
CA VAL A 105 -3.74 1.79 10.97
C VAL A 105 -2.37 2.44 11.09
N GLY A 106 -1.67 2.11 12.16
CA GLY A 106 -0.35 2.64 12.47
C GLY A 106 -0.37 4.11 12.91
N PRO A 107 0.81 4.71 13.13
CA PRO A 107 0.92 6.10 13.59
C PRO A 107 0.18 7.06 12.66
N GLY A 108 -0.77 7.82 13.23
CA GLY A 108 -1.57 8.79 12.50
C GLY A 108 -2.71 8.20 11.65
N GLY A 109 -2.94 6.89 11.68
CA GLY A 109 -4.11 6.24 11.02
C GLY A 109 -4.10 6.34 9.50
N ARG A 110 -2.90 6.38 8.88
CA ARG A 110 -2.73 6.54 7.43
C ARG A 110 -2.24 5.28 6.71
N GLY A 111 -2.07 4.19 7.44
CA GLY A 111 -1.63 2.91 6.89
C GLY A 111 -2.77 1.93 6.65
N VAL A 112 -2.44 0.86 5.93
CA VAL A 112 -3.23 -0.37 5.79
C VAL A 112 -2.30 -1.55 6.02
N TYR A 113 -2.84 -2.73 6.34
CA TYR A 113 -2.02 -3.94 6.46
C TYR A 113 -1.82 -4.62 5.11
N LEU A 114 -0.62 -5.15 4.89
CA LEU A 114 -0.29 -6.09 3.83
C LEU A 114 0.11 -7.42 4.49
N ASP A 115 -0.64 -8.47 4.19
CA ASP A 115 -0.67 -9.70 4.97
C ASP A 115 -0.37 -10.93 4.12
N PHE A 116 0.58 -11.75 4.58
CA PHE A 116 1.05 -12.96 3.89
C PHE A 116 0.60 -14.26 4.56
N ARG A 117 -0.21 -14.21 5.63
CA ARG A 117 -0.58 -15.40 6.42
C ARG A 117 -1.17 -16.54 5.56
N ASP A 118 -2.09 -16.22 4.67
CA ASP A 118 -2.72 -17.22 3.81
C ASP A 118 -1.74 -17.85 2.81
N SER A 119 -0.90 -17.03 2.20
CA SER A 119 0.10 -17.50 1.24
C SER A 119 1.19 -18.31 1.92
N ILE A 120 1.60 -17.95 3.14
CA ILE A 120 2.51 -18.75 3.96
C ILE A 120 1.86 -20.09 4.33
N LYS A 121 0.58 -20.10 4.74
CA LYS A 121 -0.15 -21.34 5.06
C LYS A 121 -0.29 -22.26 3.84
N ARG A 122 -0.49 -21.69 2.65
CA ARG A 122 -0.71 -22.43 1.40
C ARG A 122 0.59 -22.92 0.76
N LEU A 123 1.62 -22.07 0.70
CA LEU A 123 2.85 -22.32 -0.06
C LEU A 123 4.04 -22.70 0.83
N GLY A 124 3.96 -22.43 2.13
CA GLY A 124 5.05 -22.60 3.08
C GLY A 124 5.96 -21.37 3.17
N GLU A 125 6.53 -21.16 4.36
CA GLU A 125 7.40 -20.00 4.64
C GLU A 125 8.63 -19.96 3.73
N ASN A 126 9.26 -21.11 3.47
CA ASN A 126 10.46 -21.19 2.63
C ASN A 126 10.22 -20.64 1.23
N VAL A 127 9.07 -20.95 0.62
CA VAL A 127 8.71 -20.48 -0.73
C VAL A 127 8.46 -18.98 -0.73
N ILE A 128 7.78 -18.45 0.29
CA ILE A 128 7.52 -17.02 0.43
C ILE A 128 8.83 -16.25 0.65
N ARG A 129 9.73 -16.78 1.47
CA ARG A 129 11.07 -16.21 1.73
C ARG A 129 11.95 -16.23 0.48
N GLU A 130 11.92 -17.30 -0.31
CA GLU A 130 12.64 -17.37 -1.58
C GLU A 130 12.14 -16.29 -2.57
N ARG A 131 10.82 -16.08 -2.64
CA ARG A 131 10.22 -15.08 -3.56
C ARG A 131 10.44 -13.63 -3.12
N TYR A 132 10.40 -13.36 -1.82
CA TYR A 132 10.24 -12.01 -1.28
C TYR A 132 11.17 -11.66 -0.12
N GLY A 133 12.06 -12.55 0.32
CA GLY A 133 12.89 -12.36 1.51
C GLY A 133 13.71 -11.07 1.47
N ASN A 134 14.28 -10.77 0.30
CA ASN A 134 15.01 -9.52 0.05
C ASN A 134 14.15 -8.25 0.19
N LEU A 135 12.83 -8.36 0.05
CA LEU A 135 11.88 -7.25 0.24
C LEU A 135 11.44 -7.11 1.70
N PHE A 136 11.52 -8.17 2.51
CA PHE A 136 11.15 -8.13 3.93
C PHE A 136 12.29 -7.72 4.85
N GLU A 137 13.54 -7.94 4.42
CA GLU A 137 14.75 -7.57 5.17
C GLU A 137 15.21 -6.12 4.95
N MET A 138 14.43 -5.30 4.22
CA MET A 138 14.75 -3.89 3.93
C MET A 138 14.64 -2.95 5.12
#